data_AF-A0A2N3NKS3-F1
#
_entry.id   AF-A0A2N3NKS3-F1
#
_cell.length_a   1.000
_cell.length_b   1.000
_cell.length_c   1.000
_cell.angle_alpha   90.00
_cell.angle_beta   90.00
_cell.angle_gamma   90.00
#
_symmetry.space_group_name_H-M   'P 1'
#
loop_
_entity.id
_entity.type
_entity.pdbx_description
1 polymer ?
#
loop_
_entity_poly.entity_id
_entity_poly.type
_entity_poly.pdbx_seq_one_letter_code
_entity_poly.pdbx_strand_id
1 'polypeptide(L)'
;MRPNSSFLLAFSAPALASLQIIPGATWTASDGRHIQAHGAGVIAENGTYYLIGEDKTDGTPFQNVNCYASTDLVRWDYVGALLSRTSSGDLGPDRIVERPKVIYNEATQKYVLWMHIDSRDYGDAKAGVATGDSVCGKYGKRLYHLLKSYSNIPLEYQGSVRPLGFQSRDMGLYKDDDGSAYLLTEDRQNGLRIDKLDSTYTKVESNVYTWSEKIESPAMVKVDGRYYMFGSHLTGWDPNDNVYSTSTSLSSGWSSWREFADDGANTYASQTTFILPYGDGNFMYLGDRWRSDSLFSSTYIWLPLTIGGPTSVSLKNKVNWVPNLLGGGVWTEGITETSYEGEAGQAGGAAKTVSCNDCSGGNAMGYIGGPDSGTLTISGITTQKAGTTTIRIRYANGDSSTRYANVRVNDRPAVKLAFLPSRGGVGSSTLVADLETSDNTIVFEGVDGGWGPDIDRLFVPVE
;
A
#
# COMPACT_ATOMS: atom_id res chain seq x y z
N MET A 1 -12.91 -5.60 58.08
CA MET A 1 -12.22 -5.47 56.78
C MET A 1 -13.13 -6.06 55.72
N ARG A 2 -13.62 -5.24 54.79
CA ARG A 2 -14.39 -5.71 53.62
C ARG A 2 -13.40 -6.07 52.52
N PRO A 3 -13.55 -7.22 51.82
CA PRO A 3 -12.71 -7.51 50.68
C PRO A 3 -13.19 -6.70 49.47
N ASN A 4 -12.27 -5.93 48.88
CA ASN A 4 -12.48 -5.27 47.60
C ASN A 4 -12.47 -6.33 46.49
N SER A 5 -13.62 -6.59 45.89
CA SER A 5 -13.71 -7.33 44.63
C SER A 5 -13.41 -6.38 43.47
N SER A 6 -12.18 -6.45 42.95
CA SER A 6 -11.84 -5.82 41.67
C SER A 6 -12.45 -6.67 40.54
N PHE A 7 -13.47 -6.14 39.87
CA PHE A 7 -13.96 -6.66 38.61
C PHE A 7 -12.91 -6.36 37.52
N LEU A 8 -12.21 -7.39 37.03
CA LEU A 8 -11.53 -7.32 35.74
C LEU A 8 -12.59 -7.41 34.64
N LEU A 9 -12.88 -6.29 33.98
CA LEU A 9 -13.54 -6.28 32.69
C LEU A 9 -12.57 -6.88 31.65
N ALA A 10 -12.76 -8.16 31.34
CA ALA A 10 -12.14 -8.78 30.18
C ALA A 10 -12.80 -8.19 28.94
N PHE A 11 -12.12 -7.27 28.26
CA PHE A 11 -12.48 -6.94 26.88
C PHE A 11 -12.15 -8.15 26.01
N SER A 12 -13.17 -8.94 25.65
CA SER A 12 -13.04 -9.90 24.57
C SER A 12 -12.78 -9.11 23.30
N ALA A 13 -11.54 -9.13 22.80
CA ALA A 13 -11.27 -8.67 21.45
C ALA A 13 -12.16 -9.51 20.51
N PRO A 14 -12.92 -8.89 19.59
CA PRO A 14 -13.72 -9.64 18.66
C PRO A 14 -12.82 -10.61 17.88
N ALA A 15 -13.32 -11.82 17.64
CA ALA A 15 -12.63 -12.75 16.76
C ALA A 15 -12.50 -12.09 15.37
N LEU A 16 -11.35 -12.23 14.74
CA LEU A 16 -11.16 -11.75 13.38
C LEU A 16 -11.96 -12.69 12.46
N ALA A 17 -13.00 -12.16 11.83
CA ALA A 17 -13.83 -12.93 10.91
C ALA A 17 -13.10 -13.03 9.57
N SER A 18 -12.76 -11.89 8.94
CA SER A 18 -12.01 -11.88 7.68
C SER A 18 -11.47 -10.50 7.27
N LEU A 19 -10.18 -10.27 7.44
CA LEU A 19 -9.52 -9.07 6.87
C LEU A 19 -9.11 -9.35 5.43
N GLN A 20 -9.58 -8.52 4.50
CA GLN A 20 -9.37 -8.70 3.07
C GLN A 20 -8.61 -7.52 2.45
N ILE A 21 -7.77 -7.81 1.47
CA ILE A 21 -7.19 -6.85 0.54
C ILE A 21 -8.12 -6.71 -0.66
N ILE A 22 -8.42 -5.48 -1.05
CA ILE A 22 -9.25 -5.15 -2.22
C ILE A 22 -8.38 -4.34 -3.19
N PRO A 23 -7.81 -4.97 -4.23
CA PRO A 23 -6.90 -4.32 -5.18
C PRO A 23 -7.56 -3.13 -5.88
N GLY A 24 -6.89 -1.99 -5.90
CA GLY A 24 -7.32 -0.78 -6.58
C GLY A 24 -8.40 0.02 -5.85
N ALA A 25 -8.75 -0.36 -4.61
CA ALA A 25 -9.63 0.43 -3.78
C ALA A 25 -8.90 1.60 -3.10
N THR A 26 -9.66 2.60 -2.67
CA THR A 26 -9.20 3.62 -1.73
C THR A 26 -8.99 2.94 -0.38
N TRP A 27 -7.74 2.93 0.08
CA TRP A 27 -7.38 2.47 1.43
C TRP A 27 -7.18 3.68 2.32
N THR A 28 -7.95 3.75 3.40
CA THR A 28 -7.89 4.87 4.36
C THR A 28 -7.06 4.46 5.56
N ALA A 29 -6.04 5.24 5.90
CA ALA A 29 -5.23 5.03 7.09
C ALA A 29 -5.90 5.59 8.35
N SER A 30 -5.31 5.36 9.51
CA SER A 30 -5.81 5.81 10.82
C SER A 30 -5.99 7.32 10.98
N ASP A 31 -5.37 8.14 10.12
CA ASP A 31 -5.51 9.59 10.09
C ASP A 31 -6.72 10.06 9.24
N GLY A 32 -7.50 9.12 8.70
CA GLY A 32 -8.69 9.37 7.90
C GLY A 32 -8.38 9.81 6.47
N ARG A 33 -7.14 9.62 5.98
CA ARG A 33 -6.71 9.96 4.62
C ARG A 33 -6.40 8.70 3.83
N HIS A 34 -6.49 8.82 2.50
CA HIS A 34 -5.98 7.77 1.63
C HIS A 34 -4.48 7.57 1.90
N ILE A 35 -4.02 6.31 1.99
CA ILE A 35 -2.60 5.99 2.10
C ILE A 35 -1.85 6.65 0.94
N GLN A 36 -0.77 7.37 1.26
CA GLN A 36 0.14 8.01 0.31
C GLN A 36 1.53 7.41 0.52
N ALA A 37 1.73 6.23 -0.06
CA ALA A 37 2.97 5.47 -0.03
C ALA A 37 3.16 4.72 -1.36
N HIS A 38 3.24 5.46 -2.46
CA HIS A 38 3.46 4.88 -3.80
C HIS A 38 4.93 4.50 -4.01
N GLY A 39 5.25 3.68 -5.02
CA GLY A 39 6.64 3.26 -5.24
C GLY A 39 7.20 2.42 -4.08
N ALA A 40 6.32 1.79 -3.31
CA ALA A 40 6.60 1.43 -1.93
C ALA A 40 7.69 0.37 -1.74
N GLY A 41 8.27 0.34 -0.55
CA GLY A 41 8.95 -0.81 0.03
C GLY A 41 8.25 -1.25 1.32
N VAL A 42 8.40 -2.53 1.66
CA VAL A 42 7.91 -3.06 2.94
C VAL A 42 9.07 -3.71 3.70
N ILE A 43 9.18 -3.38 4.99
CA ILE A 43 10.07 -4.07 5.93
C ILE A 43 9.23 -4.58 7.10
N ALA A 44 9.48 -5.82 7.52
CA ALA A 44 8.83 -6.42 8.68
C ALA A 44 9.78 -6.42 9.87
N GLU A 45 9.28 -6.02 11.04
CA GLU A 45 10.01 -6.03 12.30
C GLU A 45 9.08 -6.37 13.45
N ASN A 46 9.45 -7.37 14.26
CA ASN A 46 8.72 -7.77 15.46
C ASN A 46 7.21 -7.98 15.25
N GLY A 47 6.83 -8.60 14.12
CA GLY A 47 5.44 -8.85 13.75
C GLY A 47 4.67 -7.62 13.23
N THR A 48 5.36 -6.49 12.99
CA THR A 48 4.80 -5.29 12.37
C THR A 48 5.40 -5.10 10.98
N TYR A 49 4.56 -4.87 9.99
CA TYR A 49 4.93 -4.47 8.64
C TYR A 49 4.91 -2.95 8.54
N TYR A 50 5.97 -2.39 7.97
CA TYR A 50 6.10 -0.96 7.71
C TYR A 50 6.09 -0.72 6.21
N LEU A 51 5.05 -0.05 5.72
CA LEU A 51 4.90 0.38 4.33
C LEU A 51 5.50 1.77 4.18
N ILE A 52 6.50 1.89 3.33
CA ILE A 52 7.30 3.10 3.15
C ILE A 52 7.23 3.51 1.69
N GLY A 53 6.79 4.73 1.40
CA GLY A 53 6.52 5.14 0.03
C GLY A 53 6.39 6.64 -0.16
N GLU A 54 6.18 7.01 -1.42
CA GLU A 54 6.08 8.38 -1.90
C GLU A 54 4.77 9.03 -1.48
N ASP A 55 4.85 10.27 -0.99
CA ASP A 55 3.69 11.15 -0.82
C ASP A 55 3.39 11.91 -2.11
N LYS A 56 2.29 11.55 -2.79
CA LYS A 56 1.85 12.17 -4.04
C LYS A 56 0.65 13.09 -3.87
N THR A 57 0.35 13.52 -2.64
CA THR A 57 -0.77 14.42 -2.33
C THR A 57 -0.78 15.66 -3.22
N ASP A 58 0.40 16.25 -3.46
CA ASP A 58 0.56 17.47 -4.27
C ASP A 58 1.22 17.20 -5.65
N GLY A 59 1.09 15.97 -6.16
CA GLY A 59 1.59 15.59 -7.48
C GLY A 59 3.03 15.09 -7.49
N THR A 60 3.75 15.37 -8.58
CA THR A 60 5.09 14.79 -8.88
C THR A 60 6.23 15.26 -7.96
N PRO A 61 6.35 16.56 -7.60
CA PRO A 61 7.47 17.02 -6.77
C PRO A 61 7.49 16.36 -5.38
N PHE A 62 8.70 16.12 -4.87
CA PHE A 62 8.90 15.49 -3.57
C PHE A 62 8.27 16.27 -2.42
N GLN A 63 7.42 15.60 -1.65
CA GLN A 63 6.83 16.12 -0.42
C GLN A 63 7.36 15.37 0.80
N ASN A 64 7.11 14.06 0.86
CA ASN A 64 7.53 13.19 1.94
C ASN A 64 7.83 11.77 1.43
N VAL A 65 8.68 11.05 2.17
CA VAL A 65 8.67 9.59 2.22
C VAL A 65 7.87 9.22 3.46
N ASN A 66 6.61 8.80 3.27
CA ASN A 66 5.72 8.44 4.36
C ASN A 66 5.97 7.01 4.85
N CYS A 67 5.60 6.75 6.10
CA CYS A 67 5.49 5.42 6.66
C CYS A 67 4.13 5.17 7.31
N TYR A 68 3.67 3.94 7.08
CA TYR A 68 2.49 3.34 7.69
C TYR A 68 2.89 2.02 8.36
N ALA A 69 2.21 1.67 9.46
CA ALA A 69 2.42 0.41 10.18
C ALA A 69 1.17 -0.46 10.15
N SER A 70 1.35 -1.78 10.05
CA SER A 70 0.27 -2.76 10.08
C SER A 70 0.75 -4.07 10.71
N THR A 71 -0.13 -4.77 11.41
CA THR A 71 0.11 -6.15 11.86
C THR A 71 -0.61 -7.18 10.99
N ASP A 72 -1.35 -6.75 9.97
CA ASP A 72 -2.26 -7.60 9.20
C ASP A 72 -2.31 -7.30 7.70
N LEU A 73 -1.51 -6.33 7.24
CA LEU A 73 -1.40 -5.85 5.86
C LEU A 73 -2.68 -5.22 5.27
N VAL A 74 -3.74 -5.07 6.06
CA VAL A 74 -5.03 -4.51 5.64
C VAL A 74 -5.30 -3.17 6.31
N ARG A 75 -5.13 -3.11 7.64
CA ARG A 75 -5.30 -1.89 8.42
C ARG A 75 -3.94 -1.22 8.57
N TRP A 76 -3.88 0.04 8.18
CA TRP A 76 -2.64 0.82 8.18
C TRP A 76 -2.77 2.04 9.09
N ASP A 77 -1.92 2.10 10.12
CA ASP A 77 -1.77 3.29 10.96
C ASP A 77 -0.74 4.23 10.34
N TYR A 78 -1.08 5.51 10.15
CA TYR A 78 -0.09 6.50 9.71
C TYR A 78 0.89 6.79 10.85
N VAL A 79 2.18 6.57 10.59
CA VAL A 79 3.25 6.73 11.58
C VAL A 79 3.85 8.14 11.47
N GLY A 80 4.18 8.56 10.26
CA GLY A 80 4.84 9.83 9.97
C GLY A 80 5.70 9.76 8.72
N ALA A 81 6.39 10.85 8.41
CA ALA A 81 7.37 10.91 7.33
C ALA A 81 8.78 10.54 7.82
N LEU A 82 9.46 9.64 7.09
CA LEU A 82 10.87 9.28 7.29
C LEU A 82 11.80 10.37 6.77
N LEU A 83 11.41 11.01 5.67
CA LEU A 83 12.08 12.15 5.07
C LEU A 83 11.01 13.13 4.58
N SER A 84 11.30 14.42 4.71
CA SER A 84 10.42 15.49 4.26
C SER A 84 11.19 16.49 3.40
N ARG A 85 10.48 17.17 2.51
CA ARG A 85 11.01 18.25 1.69
C ARG A 85 11.71 19.30 2.56
N THR A 86 12.92 19.65 2.16
CA THR A 86 13.75 20.70 2.78
C THR A 86 13.70 21.98 1.92
N SER A 87 14.42 23.03 2.31
CA SER A 87 14.43 24.30 1.58
C SER A 87 15.24 24.27 0.28
N SER A 88 16.14 23.30 0.08
CA SER A 88 17.10 23.27 -1.04
C SER A 88 17.80 21.91 -1.18
N GLY A 89 18.59 21.73 -2.24
CA GLY A 89 19.37 20.52 -2.47
C GLY A 89 18.53 19.37 -3.04
N ASP A 90 19.02 18.14 -2.93
CA ASP A 90 18.39 16.94 -3.49
C ASP A 90 16.96 16.70 -2.96
N LEU A 91 16.69 17.13 -1.74
CA LEU A 91 15.38 17.06 -1.08
C LEU A 91 14.63 18.41 -1.10
N GLY A 92 15.05 19.35 -1.95
CA GLY A 92 14.46 20.69 -2.06
C GLY A 92 13.15 20.74 -2.86
N PRO A 93 12.61 21.95 -3.11
CA PRO A 93 11.49 22.15 -4.02
C PRO A 93 11.79 21.68 -5.46
N ASP A 94 10.75 21.24 -6.18
CA ASP A 94 10.81 20.78 -7.59
C ASP A 94 11.78 19.60 -7.85
N ARG A 95 12.15 18.85 -6.81
CA ARG A 95 12.95 17.63 -6.89
C ARG A 95 12.07 16.39 -6.99
N ILE A 96 12.62 15.33 -7.56
CA ILE A 96 11.99 14.01 -7.64
C ILE A 96 12.66 13.10 -6.63
N VAL A 97 11.85 12.46 -5.79
CA VAL A 97 12.30 11.43 -4.85
C VAL A 97 11.33 10.27 -4.95
N GLU A 98 11.80 9.14 -5.47
CA GLU A 98 10.95 8.01 -5.85
C GLU A 98 11.51 6.68 -5.34
N ARG A 99 10.62 5.69 -5.29
CA ARG A 99 10.84 4.29 -4.95
C ARG A 99 11.67 4.03 -3.69
N PRO A 100 11.36 4.66 -2.55
CA PRO A 100 12.10 4.45 -1.31
C PRO A 100 12.07 2.97 -0.89
N LYS A 101 13.23 2.42 -0.49
CA LYS A 101 13.35 1.05 0.05
C LYS A 101 14.25 1.06 1.28
N VAL A 102 13.82 0.36 2.33
CA VAL A 102 14.54 0.30 3.62
C VAL A 102 14.95 -1.13 3.93
N ILE A 103 16.19 -1.31 4.34
CA ILE A 103 16.70 -2.55 4.95
C ILE A 103 17.39 -2.25 6.28
N TYR A 104 17.44 -3.23 7.17
CA TYR A 104 18.20 -3.13 8.42
C TYR A 104 19.61 -3.69 8.23
N ASN A 105 20.61 -3.04 8.82
CA ASN A 105 22.00 -3.47 8.85
C ASN A 105 22.39 -3.87 10.28
N GLU A 106 22.62 -5.16 10.53
CA GLU A 106 22.89 -5.70 11.86
C GLU A 106 24.24 -5.24 12.40
N ALA A 107 25.24 -5.04 11.54
CA ALA A 107 26.60 -4.67 11.95
C ALA A 107 26.66 -3.23 12.49
N THR A 108 25.90 -2.32 11.87
CA THR A 108 25.82 -0.90 12.28
C THR A 108 24.64 -0.62 13.20
N GLN A 109 23.69 -1.55 13.29
CA GLN A 109 22.40 -1.39 13.97
C GLN A 109 21.59 -0.21 13.43
N LYS A 110 21.66 0.03 12.12
CA LYS A 110 20.95 1.11 11.44
C LYS A 110 19.98 0.58 10.41
N TYR A 111 18.88 1.30 10.22
CA TYR A 111 18.06 1.20 9.02
C TYR A 111 18.67 2.08 7.95
N VAL A 112 18.74 1.56 6.74
CA VAL A 112 19.30 2.23 5.57
C VAL A 112 18.22 2.33 4.51
N LEU A 113 17.83 3.56 4.20
CA LEU A 113 16.93 3.90 3.12
C LEU A 113 17.75 4.24 1.89
N TRP A 114 17.39 3.64 0.76
CA TRP A 114 17.77 4.12 -0.56
C TRP A 114 16.55 4.64 -1.32
N MET A 115 16.75 5.64 -2.16
CA MET A 115 15.72 6.21 -3.03
C MET A 115 16.32 6.76 -4.32
N HIS A 116 15.50 6.83 -5.36
CA HIS A 116 15.82 7.56 -6.58
C HIS A 116 15.77 9.05 -6.28
N ILE A 117 16.78 9.80 -6.72
CA ILE A 117 16.89 11.26 -6.63
C ILE A 117 17.04 11.83 -8.04
N ASP A 118 16.17 12.77 -8.39
CA ASP A 118 16.22 13.40 -9.71
C ASP A 118 15.83 14.87 -9.75
N SER A 119 16.20 15.49 -10.88
CA SER A 119 15.62 16.74 -11.35
C SER A 119 14.27 16.48 -12.02
N ARG A 120 13.46 17.54 -12.18
CA ARG A 120 12.11 17.45 -12.76
C ARG A 120 12.06 16.86 -14.18
N ASP A 121 13.14 16.98 -14.94
CA ASP A 121 13.31 16.43 -16.28
C ASP A 121 13.99 15.04 -16.28
N TYR A 122 14.19 14.44 -15.11
CA TYR A 122 14.83 13.13 -14.92
C TYR A 122 16.29 13.06 -15.44
N GLY A 123 16.99 14.20 -15.42
CA GLY A 123 18.34 14.37 -15.97
C GLY A 123 19.48 14.10 -14.98
N ASP A 124 19.25 14.23 -13.67
CA ASP A 124 20.25 13.94 -12.65
C ASP A 124 20.51 12.43 -12.56
N ALA A 125 19.44 11.62 -12.53
CA ALA A 125 19.47 10.16 -12.49
C ALA A 125 20.45 9.61 -11.44
N LYS A 126 20.19 9.92 -10.16
CA LYS A 126 21.02 9.53 -9.01
C LYS A 126 20.26 8.64 -8.04
N ALA A 127 21.00 7.92 -7.21
CA ALA A 127 20.48 7.22 -6.05
C ALA A 127 20.94 7.95 -4.77
N GLY A 128 20.00 8.21 -3.87
CA GLY A 128 20.22 8.82 -2.56
C GLY A 128 20.15 7.81 -1.43
N VAL A 129 20.83 8.11 -0.33
CA VAL A 129 20.85 7.25 0.87
C VAL A 129 20.59 8.05 2.14
N ALA A 130 19.84 7.45 3.08
CA ALA A 130 19.61 7.97 4.41
C ALA A 130 19.69 6.85 5.46
N THR A 131 20.05 7.19 6.70
CA THR A 131 20.22 6.19 7.78
C THR A 131 19.60 6.63 9.09
N GLY A 132 19.15 5.69 9.93
CA GLY A 132 18.69 6.02 11.27
C GLY A 132 18.47 4.80 12.16
N ASP A 133 18.03 5.05 13.39
CA ASP A 133 17.93 4.05 14.46
C ASP A 133 16.57 3.35 14.56
N SER A 134 15.60 3.72 13.72
CA SER A 134 14.26 3.10 13.69
C SER A 134 13.72 3.08 12.27
N VAL A 135 12.85 2.11 11.95
CA VAL A 135 12.24 1.98 10.63
C VAL A 135 11.54 3.27 10.20
N CYS A 136 10.68 3.82 11.06
CA CYS A 136 9.81 4.93 10.67
C CYS A 136 10.00 6.23 11.44
N GLY A 137 10.74 6.23 12.55
CA GLY A 137 10.70 7.32 13.52
C GLY A 137 9.28 7.50 14.09
N LYS A 138 9.14 7.96 15.33
CA LYS A 138 7.83 8.09 16.03
C LYS A 138 6.96 6.82 15.96
N TYR A 139 7.11 5.85 16.87
CA TYR A 139 6.04 4.86 17.06
C TYR A 139 4.73 5.61 17.38
N GLY A 140 3.76 5.52 16.46
CA GLY A 140 2.47 6.18 16.54
C GLY A 140 1.74 5.83 17.84
N LYS A 141 0.93 6.77 18.33
CA LYS A 141 0.29 6.82 19.66
C LYS A 141 -0.61 5.62 20.06
N ARG A 142 -0.68 4.53 19.31
CA ARG A 142 -1.47 3.34 19.64
C ARG A 142 -0.69 2.16 20.23
N LEU A 143 0.65 2.20 20.16
CA LEU A 143 1.57 1.30 20.89
C LEU A 143 2.24 2.00 22.10
N TYR A 144 1.67 3.12 22.54
CA TYR A 144 2.30 4.05 23.48
C TYR A 144 1.93 3.78 24.94
N HIS A 145 2.27 2.59 25.47
CA HIS A 145 2.23 2.37 26.92
C HIS A 145 3.45 1.65 27.53
N LEU A 146 4.45 1.22 26.76
CA LEU A 146 5.52 0.39 27.32
C LEU A 146 6.97 0.81 27.07
N LEU A 147 7.26 1.86 26.30
CA LEU A 147 8.66 2.27 26.06
C LEU A 147 8.89 3.75 26.35
N LYS A 148 9.47 4.02 27.52
CA LYS A 148 10.02 5.33 27.90
C LYS A 148 11.33 5.58 27.13
N SER A 149 11.48 6.83 26.69
CA SER A 149 12.72 7.49 26.24
C SER A 149 13.45 6.92 25.02
N TYR A 150 13.02 7.33 23.82
CA TYR A 150 13.91 7.51 22.67
C TYR A 150 13.66 8.91 22.06
N SER A 151 14.68 9.75 22.08
CA SER A 151 14.82 10.98 21.30
C SER A 151 15.21 10.57 19.86
N ASN A 152 14.28 10.51 18.89
CA ASN A 152 13.71 11.59 18.06
C ASN A 152 14.64 12.11 16.94
N ILE A 153 15.05 11.26 15.99
CA ILE A 153 15.59 11.72 14.70
C ILE A 153 14.99 10.84 13.57
N PRO A 154 14.33 11.41 12.54
CA PRO A 154 14.01 10.71 11.28
C PRO A 154 15.29 10.19 10.60
N LEU A 155 15.20 9.49 9.47
CA LEU A 155 16.41 9.06 8.76
C LEU A 155 17.25 10.29 8.37
N GLU A 156 18.54 10.25 8.64
CA GLU A 156 19.49 11.31 8.28
C GLU A 156 19.96 11.10 6.84
N TYR A 157 19.60 12.04 5.96
CA TYR A 157 19.99 12.00 4.56
C TYR A 157 21.49 12.30 4.39
N GLN A 158 22.20 11.42 3.68
CA GLN A 158 23.65 11.49 3.50
C GLN A 158 24.07 12.05 2.13
N GLY A 159 23.14 12.23 1.20
CA GLY A 159 23.40 12.71 -0.16
C GLY A 159 23.03 11.70 -1.25
N SER A 160 23.30 12.06 -2.51
CA SER A 160 23.07 11.21 -3.68
C SER A 160 24.27 11.14 -4.61
N VAL A 161 24.37 10.02 -5.33
CA VAL A 161 25.42 9.77 -6.33
C VAL A 161 24.85 9.06 -7.55
N ARG A 162 25.56 9.16 -8.68
CA ARG A 162 25.44 8.21 -9.79
C ARG A 162 26.22 6.94 -9.42
N PRO A 163 25.58 5.81 -9.11
CA PRO A 163 26.29 4.61 -8.67
C PRO A 163 27.32 4.17 -9.69
N LEU A 164 28.59 4.08 -9.27
CA LEU A 164 29.73 3.74 -10.13
C LEU A 164 29.91 4.68 -11.35
N GLY A 165 29.36 5.90 -11.28
CA GLY A 165 29.36 6.87 -12.39
C GLY A 165 28.24 6.67 -13.43
N PHE A 166 27.40 5.65 -13.26
CA PHE A 166 26.30 5.32 -14.17
C PHE A 166 24.97 5.92 -13.71
N GLN A 167 24.01 5.99 -14.64
CA GLN A 167 22.67 6.50 -14.31
C GLN A 167 21.96 5.55 -13.33
N SER A 168 21.08 6.14 -12.52
CA SER A 168 20.18 5.43 -11.63
C SER A 168 18.84 6.16 -11.60
N ARG A 169 17.78 5.52 -12.10
CA ARG A 169 16.41 6.02 -11.94
C ARG A 169 15.60 5.06 -11.07
N ASP A 170 14.66 4.35 -11.68
CA ASP A 170 13.88 3.33 -11.02
C ASP A 170 14.77 2.33 -10.29
N MET A 171 14.42 2.08 -9.03
CA MET A 171 15.26 1.26 -8.18
C MET A 171 14.48 0.40 -7.18
N GLY A 172 15.19 -0.62 -6.72
CA GLY A 172 14.83 -1.55 -5.66
C GLY A 172 16.03 -1.80 -4.76
N LEU A 173 15.81 -2.48 -3.64
CA LEU A 173 16.86 -2.80 -2.68
C LEU A 173 16.65 -4.24 -2.21
N TYR A 174 17.70 -5.05 -2.29
CA TYR A 174 17.67 -6.45 -1.92
C TYR A 174 18.76 -6.76 -0.90
N LYS A 175 18.40 -7.49 0.14
CA LYS A 175 19.35 -8.02 1.13
C LYS A 175 19.28 -9.53 1.09
N ASP A 176 20.43 -10.16 0.89
CA ASP A 176 20.54 -11.61 0.79
C ASP A 176 20.71 -12.26 2.16
N ASP A 177 20.52 -13.58 2.22
CA ASP A 177 20.56 -14.37 3.45
C ASP A 177 21.93 -14.34 4.14
N ASP A 178 23.00 -14.05 3.39
CA ASP A 178 24.38 -13.93 3.89
C ASP A 178 24.69 -12.55 4.50
N GLY A 179 23.72 -11.62 4.47
CA GLY A 179 23.87 -10.24 4.93
C GLY A 179 24.52 -9.30 3.92
N SER A 180 24.81 -9.73 2.69
CA SER A 180 25.16 -8.83 1.60
C SER A 180 23.91 -8.08 1.12
N ALA A 181 24.06 -6.81 0.74
CA ALA A 181 22.96 -6.02 0.19
C ALA A 181 23.29 -5.48 -1.20
N TYR A 182 22.25 -5.23 -1.99
CA TYR A 182 22.36 -4.90 -3.41
C TYR A 182 21.33 -3.83 -3.78
N LEU A 183 21.81 -2.78 -4.43
CA LEU A 183 20.98 -1.82 -5.13
C LEU A 183 20.56 -2.43 -6.47
N LEU A 184 19.26 -2.48 -6.73
CA LEU A 184 18.71 -2.84 -8.03
C LEU A 184 18.41 -1.52 -8.74
N THR A 185 19.04 -1.22 -9.86
CA THR A 185 18.94 0.13 -10.44
C THR A 185 18.85 0.12 -11.96
N GLU A 186 17.87 0.86 -12.48
CA GLU A 186 17.71 1.11 -13.90
C GLU A 186 18.71 2.17 -14.38
N ASP A 187 19.43 1.85 -15.45
CA ASP A 187 20.22 2.77 -16.25
C ASP A 187 19.63 2.83 -17.65
N ARG A 188 19.14 4.00 -18.06
CA ARG A 188 18.48 4.16 -19.37
C ARG A 188 19.38 3.82 -20.53
N GLN A 189 20.68 4.08 -20.42
CA GLN A 189 21.67 3.76 -21.44
C GLN A 189 22.06 2.29 -21.42
N ASN A 190 22.33 1.70 -20.25
CA ASN A 190 22.96 0.39 -20.13
C ASN A 190 22.01 -0.78 -19.80
N GLY A 191 20.83 -0.49 -19.24
CA GLY A 191 19.82 -1.46 -18.80
C GLY A 191 19.78 -1.62 -17.28
N LEU A 192 19.20 -2.72 -16.81
CA LEU A 192 19.00 -2.97 -15.37
C LEU A 192 20.26 -3.57 -14.74
N ARG A 193 20.69 -3.03 -13.59
CA ARG A 193 21.91 -3.44 -12.88
C ARG A 193 21.61 -3.99 -11.49
N ILE A 194 22.39 -4.99 -11.09
CA ILE A 194 22.54 -5.43 -9.69
C ILE A 194 23.89 -4.90 -9.21
N ASP A 195 23.86 -4.00 -8.25
CA ASP A 195 25.04 -3.32 -7.72
C ASP A 195 25.23 -3.70 -6.24
N LYS A 196 26.37 -4.30 -5.89
CA LYS A 196 26.68 -4.69 -4.51
C LYS A 196 26.94 -3.45 -3.65
N LEU A 197 26.37 -3.43 -2.45
CA LEU A 197 26.60 -2.41 -1.43
C LEU A 197 27.75 -2.79 -0.49
N ASP A 198 28.36 -1.78 0.11
CA ASP A 198 29.40 -1.94 1.13
C ASP A 198 28.84 -2.52 2.44
N SER A 199 29.71 -2.91 3.36
CA SER A 199 29.30 -3.49 4.65
C SER A 199 28.41 -2.59 5.52
N THR A 200 28.35 -1.28 5.22
CA THR A 200 27.46 -0.33 5.91
C THR A 200 26.14 -0.11 5.15
N TYR A 201 26.01 -0.69 3.96
CA TYR A 201 24.96 -0.46 2.98
C TYR A 201 24.81 0.98 2.49
N THR A 202 25.79 1.85 2.72
CA THR A 202 25.67 3.29 2.38
C THR A 202 26.30 3.66 1.05
N LYS A 203 27.06 2.75 0.43
CA LYS A 203 27.75 2.98 -0.85
C LYS A 203 27.70 1.75 -1.73
N VAL A 204 27.73 1.97 -3.05
CA VAL A 204 27.90 0.91 -4.04
C VAL A 204 29.39 0.59 -4.21
N GLU A 205 29.76 -0.69 -4.08
CA GLU A 205 31.14 -1.19 -4.24
C GLU A 205 31.44 -1.62 -5.68
N SER A 206 30.53 -2.39 -6.29
CA SER A 206 30.78 -3.03 -7.59
C SER A 206 29.49 -3.45 -8.29
N ASN A 207 29.49 -3.44 -9.62
CA ASN A 207 28.44 -4.07 -10.41
C ASN A 207 28.60 -5.60 -10.39
N VAL A 208 27.49 -6.31 -10.16
CA VAL A 208 27.42 -7.77 -10.07
C VAL A 208 26.87 -8.36 -11.36
N TYR A 209 25.85 -7.73 -11.92
CA TYR A 209 25.21 -8.16 -13.15
C TYR A 209 24.53 -6.98 -13.84
N THR A 210 24.40 -7.07 -15.18
CA THR A 210 23.68 -6.10 -16.00
C THR A 210 22.87 -6.84 -17.06
N TRP A 211 21.57 -6.59 -17.12
CA TRP A 211 20.73 -6.89 -18.28
C TRP A 211 20.84 -5.73 -19.26
N SER A 212 21.01 -6.02 -20.55
CA SER A 212 21.01 -4.96 -21.58
C SER A 212 19.60 -4.53 -21.96
N GLU A 213 18.61 -5.40 -21.67
CA GLU A 213 17.19 -5.11 -21.84
C GLU A 213 16.75 -3.91 -20.99
N LYS A 214 15.74 -3.21 -21.51
CA LYS A 214 15.20 -1.99 -20.92
C LYS A 214 14.07 -2.31 -19.96
N ILE A 215 14.46 -2.65 -18.73
CA ILE A 215 13.58 -2.97 -17.61
C ILE A 215 13.75 -1.94 -16.51
N GLU A 216 12.63 -1.43 -15.99
CA GLU A 216 12.56 -0.54 -14.82
C GLU A 216 11.73 -1.18 -13.70
N SER A 217 11.43 -0.41 -12.65
CA SER A 217 10.69 -0.83 -11.45
C SER A 217 11.15 -2.14 -10.79
N PRO A 218 12.46 -2.33 -10.54
CA PRO A 218 12.98 -3.64 -10.16
C PRO A 218 12.60 -4.06 -8.73
N ALA A 219 12.22 -5.33 -8.58
CA ALA A 219 12.04 -5.97 -7.27
C ALA A 219 12.66 -7.37 -7.29
N MET A 220 13.20 -7.83 -6.15
CA MET A 220 13.81 -9.15 -6.07
C MET A 220 13.37 -9.90 -4.81
N VAL A 221 13.14 -11.20 -4.96
CA VAL A 221 12.98 -12.14 -3.85
C VAL A 221 13.80 -13.39 -4.13
N LYS A 222 14.21 -14.09 -3.07
CA LYS A 222 14.87 -15.38 -3.16
C LYS A 222 13.99 -16.46 -2.52
N VAL A 223 13.83 -17.57 -3.22
CA VAL A 223 13.01 -18.72 -2.81
C VAL A 223 13.82 -19.98 -3.07
N ASP A 224 14.01 -20.80 -2.04
CA ASP A 224 14.72 -22.09 -2.12
C ASP A 224 16.07 -22.01 -2.85
N GLY A 225 16.87 -20.97 -2.57
CA GLY A 225 18.20 -20.76 -3.16
C GLY A 225 18.19 -20.17 -4.58
N ARG A 226 17.03 -19.81 -5.12
CA ARG A 226 16.89 -19.15 -6.43
C ARG A 226 16.41 -17.71 -6.28
N TYR A 227 17.07 -16.80 -6.98
CA TYR A 227 16.69 -15.40 -7.09
C TYR A 227 15.67 -15.22 -8.21
N TYR A 228 14.67 -14.38 -7.97
CA TYR A 228 13.66 -13.97 -8.92
C TYR A 228 13.71 -12.45 -9.00
N MET A 229 14.12 -11.91 -10.14
CA MET A 229 14.11 -10.48 -10.46
C MET A 229 12.84 -10.17 -11.23
N PHE A 230 12.12 -9.14 -10.82
CA PHE A 230 10.91 -8.61 -11.44
C PHE A 230 11.16 -7.20 -11.95
N GLY A 231 10.39 -6.76 -12.94
CA GLY A 231 10.38 -5.37 -13.38
C GLY A 231 9.37 -5.13 -14.51
N SER A 232 9.23 -3.87 -14.90
CA SER A 232 8.36 -3.43 -16.01
C SER A 232 9.17 -3.00 -17.22
N HIS A 233 8.53 -2.95 -18.38
CA HIS A 233 9.07 -2.22 -19.52
C HIS A 233 8.97 -0.70 -19.33
N LEU A 234 9.67 0.07 -20.18
CA LEU A 234 9.75 1.54 -20.11
C LEU A 234 8.58 2.20 -20.87
N THR A 235 7.43 2.36 -20.22
CA THR A 235 6.23 3.00 -20.80
C THR A 235 5.79 4.25 -20.05
N GLY A 236 6.69 4.82 -19.24
CA GLY A 236 6.38 5.97 -18.40
C GLY A 236 5.33 5.60 -17.35
N TRP A 237 4.23 6.35 -17.29
CA TRP A 237 3.14 6.07 -16.34
C TRP A 237 2.15 5.00 -16.82
N ASP A 238 2.16 4.66 -18.12
CA ASP A 238 1.25 3.66 -18.66
C ASP A 238 1.69 2.26 -18.19
N PRO A 239 0.77 1.41 -17.70
CA PRO A 239 1.11 0.06 -17.29
C PRO A 239 1.44 -0.82 -18.51
N ASN A 240 2.23 -1.87 -18.29
CA ASN A 240 2.59 -2.88 -19.29
C ASN A 240 2.62 -4.27 -18.67
N ASP A 241 2.77 -5.30 -19.49
CA ASP A 241 2.98 -6.68 -19.02
C ASP A 241 4.37 -6.79 -18.41
N ASN A 242 4.41 -6.81 -17.07
CA ASN A 242 5.63 -6.87 -16.30
C ASN A 242 6.24 -8.26 -16.42
N VAL A 243 7.55 -8.32 -16.26
CA VAL A 243 8.35 -9.50 -16.51
C VAL A 243 9.16 -9.91 -15.30
N TYR A 244 9.58 -11.17 -15.28
CA TYR A 244 10.56 -11.70 -14.33
C TYR A 244 11.66 -12.52 -15.03
N SER A 245 12.81 -12.60 -14.38
CA SER A 245 13.95 -13.45 -14.72
C SER A 245 14.42 -14.18 -13.46
N THR A 246 15.01 -15.37 -13.59
CA THR A 246 15.48 -16.15 -12.42
C THR A 246 16.89 -16.66 -12.59
N SER A 247 17.63 -16.79 -11.49
CA SER A 247 18.95 -17.44 -11.45
C SER A 247 19.22 -18.08 -10.09
N THR A 248 20.16 -19.03 -10.05
CA THR A 248 20.75 -19.53 -8.78
C THR A 248 22.00 -18.73 -8.36
N SER A 249 22.41 -17.74 -9.16
CA SER A 249 23.54 -16.85 -8.89
C SER A 249 23.18 -15.42 -9.29
N LEU A 250 23.47 -14.46 -8.42
CA LEU A 250 23.27 -13.04 -8.74
C LEU A 250 24.12 -12.57 -9.93
N SER A 251 25.30 -13.16 -10.15
CA SER A 251 26.28 -12.68 -11.14
C SER A 251 26.18 -13.31 -12.53
N SER A 252 25.36 -14.35 -12.70
CA SER A 252 25.29 -15.09 -13.98
C SER A 252 24.10 -16.03 -14.02
N GLY A 253 23.74 -16.53 -15.22
CA GLY A 253 22.77 -17.61 -15.36
C GLY A 253 21.30 -17.17 -15.27
N TRP A 254 21.04 -15.87 -15.33
CA TRP A 254 19.70 -15.30 -15.44
C TRP A 254 18.98 -15.81 -16.69
N SER A 255 17.75 -16.28 -16.51
CA SER A 255 16.89 -16.70 -17.62
C SER A 255 16.49 -15.51 -18.50
N SER A 256 15.99 -15.78 -19.71
CA SER A 256 15.23 -14.77 -20.45
C SER A 256 14.07 -14.24 -19.61
N TRP A 257 13.73 -12.97 -19.82
CA TRP A 257 12.55 -12.35 -19.22
C TRP A 257 11.27 -13.05 -19.69
N ARG A 258 10.29 -13.19 -18.79
CA ARG A 258 8.98 -13.81 -19.05
C ARG A 258 7.91 -13.06 -18.29
N GLU A 259 6.73 -12.95 -18.85
CA GLU A 259 5.57 -12.41 -18.14
C GLU A 259 5.12 -13.35 -17.02
N PHE A 260 4.49 -12.77 -15.99
CA PHE A 260 3.94 -13.53 -14.86
C PHE A 260 2.46 -13.23 -14.58
N ALA A 261 1.86 -12.24 -15.24
CA ALA A 261 0.41 -11.99 -15.20
C ALA A 261 -0.28 -12.63 -16.42
N ASP A 262 -1.60 -12.44 -16.56
CA ASP A 262 -2.29 -12.78 -17.80
C ASP A 262 -1.79 -11.89 -18.95
N ASP A 263 -1.53 -12.51 -20.10
CA ASP A 263 -1.10 -11.83 -21.34
C ASP A 263 -2.04 -10.67 -21.71
N GLY A 264 -1.46 -9.50 -21.98
CA GLY A 264 -2.20 -8.28 -22.33
C GLY A 264 -2.97 -7.62 -21.18
N ALA A 265 -2.88 -8.13 -19.95
CA ALA A 265 -3.55 -7.54 -18.79
C ALA A 265 -2.86 -6.26 -18.28
N ASN A 266 -1.67 -5.95 -18.81
CA ASN A 266 -0.79 -4.89 -18.33
C ASN A 266 -0.54 -5.01 -16.82
N THR A 267 -0.25 -6.23 -16.37
CA THR A 267 -0.13 -6.58 -14.94
C THR A 267 -1.34 -6.10 -14.13
N TYR A 268 -2.54 -6.30 -14.70
CA TYR A 268 -3.81 -5.82 -14.16
C TYR A 268 -3.86 -4.29 -13.97
N ALA A 269 -3.35 -3.57 -14.97
CA ALA A 269 -3.18 -2.12 -14.98
C ALA A 269 -2.38 -1.63 -13.76
N SER A 270 -1.19 -2.21 -13.55
CA SER A 270 -0.26 -1.79 -12.51
C SER A 270 1.21 -1.96 -12.92
N GLN A 271 2.10 -1.37 -12.13
CA GLN A 271 3.54 -1.47 -12.30
C GLN A 271 4.17 -2.02 -11.02
N THR A 272 5.11 -2.95 -11.16
CA THR A 272 5.85 -3.57 -10.05
C THR A 272 6.44 -2.51 -9.12
N THR A 273 6.42 -2.78 -7.81
CA THR A 273 7.02 -1.90 -6.82
C THR A 273 7.82 -2.70 -5.78
N PHE A 274 7.28 -3.85 -5.34
CA PHE A 274 7.91 -4.72 -4.36
C PHE A 274 7.31 -6.13 -4.41
N ILE A 275 8.09 -7.15 -4.02
CA ILE A 275 7.60 -8.50 -3.76
C ILE A 275 7.78 -8.78 -2.27
N LEU A 276 6.68 -8.94 -1.54
CA LEU A 276 6.70 -9.16 -0.10
C LEU A 276 6.57 -10.66 0.23
N PRO A 277 7.62 -11.32 0.74
CA PRO A 277 7.44 -12.56 1.49
C PRO A 277 6.84 -12.23 2.87
N TYR A 278 5.74 -12.88 3.25
CA TYR A 278 5.04 -12.57 4.52
C TYR A 278 4.74 -13.80 5.40
N GLY A 279 5.49 -14.88 5.22
CA GLY A 279 5.38 -16.10 6.04
C GLY A 279 4.63 -17.23 5.35
N ASP A 280 4.76 -18.46 5.89
CA ASP A 280 4.08 -19.68 5.41
C ASP A 280 4.23 -19.97 3.90
N GLY A 281 5.34 -19.55 3.30
CA GLY A 281 5.59 -19.68 1.86
C GLY A 281 4.76 -18.73 0.99
N ASN A 282 4.10 -17.75 1.61
CA ASN A 282 3.29 -16.76 0.89
C ASN A 282 4.13 -15.60 0.36
N PHE A 283 3.80 -15.18 -0.86
CA PHE A 283 4.35 -13.99 -1.50
C PHE A 283 3.23 -13.08 -1.98
N MET A 284 3.44 -11.77 -1.88
CA MET A 284 2.53 -10.76 -2.37
C MET A 284 3.25 -9.92 -3.42
N TYR A 285 2.63 -9.80 -4.59
CA TYR A 285 2.98 -8.75 -5.54
C TYR A 285 2.42 -7.43 -5.02
N LEU A 286 3.27 -6.41 -4.90
CA LEU A 286 2.86 -5.04 -4.68
C LEU A 286 3.13 -4.28 -5.98
N GLY A 287 2.08 -3.67 -6.52
CA GLY A 287 2.18 -2.76 -7.66
C GLY A 287 1.37 -1.49 -7.47
N ASP A 288 1.78 -0.45 -8.19
CA ASP A 288 1.10 0.84 -8.23
C ASP A 288 0.24 0.91 -9.50
N ARG A 289 -1.04 1.26 -9.36
CA ARG A 289 -1.90 1.72 -10.46
C ARG A 289 -1.80 3.22 -10.53
N TRP A 290 -0.85 3.68 -11.31
CA TRP A 290 -0.57 5.10 -11.50
C TRP A 290 -1.73 5.82 -12.21
N ARG A 291 -1.96 7.06 -11.77
CA ARG A 291 -2.86 8.03 -12.41
C ARG A 291 -2.07 9.32 -12.65
N SER A 292 -1.40 9.40 -13.79
CA SER A 292 -0.44 10.48 -14.09
C SER A 292 -1.04 11.89 -14.05
N ASP A 293 -2.32 12.04 -14.37
CA ASP A 293 -3.07 13.29 -14.31
C ASP A 293 -3.70 13.58 -12.94
N SER A 294 -3.55 12.67 -11.96
CA SER A 294 -4.00 12.83 -10.57
C SER A 294 -3.25 11.87 -9.66
N LEU A 295 -1.95 12.11 -9.47
CA LEU A 295 -1.08 11.15 -8.78
C LEU A 295 -1.54 10.83 -7.36
N PHE A 296 -2.15 11.79 -6.65
CA PHE A 296 -2.75 11.58 -5.32
C PHE A 296 -3.84 10.50 -5.30
N SER A 297 -4.49 10.24 -6.44
CA SER A 297 -5.54 9.23 -6.60
C SER A 297 -5.02 7.93 -7.22
N SER A 298 -3.71 7.74 -7.33
CA SER A 298 -3.13 6.44 -7.67
C SER A 298 -3.48 5.44 -6.57
N THR A 299 -3.63 4.16 -6.94
CA THR A 299 -4.09 3.10 -6.03
C THR A 299 -3.17 1.90 -6.06
N TYR A 300 -3.33 0.98 -5.11
CA TYR A 300 -2.43 -0.16 -4.93
C TYR A 300 -3.04 -1.45 -5.47
N ILE A 301 -2.31 -2.17 -6.33
CA ILE A 301 -2.69 -3.49 -6.84
C ILE A 301 -1.84 -4.53 -6.12
N TRP A 302 -2.36 -4.98 -4.98
CA TRP A 302 -1.70 -6.00 -4.16
C TRP A 302 -2.39 -7.34 -4.33
N LEU A 303 -1.66 -8.32 -4.82
CA LEU A 303 -2.20 -9.60 -5.26
C LEU A 303 -1.34 -10.76 -4.74
N PRO A 304 -1.93 -11.93 -4.46
CA PRO A 304 -1.17 -13.10 -4.07
C PRO A 304 -0.31 -13.55 -5.26
N LEU A 305 0.99 -13.71 -5.03
CA LEU A 305 1.96 -14.15 -6.03
C LEU A 305 2.28 -15.61 -5.78
N THR A 306 2.10 -16.44 -6.80
CA THR A 306 2.49 -17.86 -6.73
C THR A 306 3.86 -18.03 -7.35
N ILE A 307 4.84 -18.44 -6.55
CA ILE A 307 6.15 -18.89 -7.00
C ILE A 307 6.17 -20.42 -6.83
N GLY A 308 6.10 -21.16 -7.94
CA GLY A 308 5.87 -22.61 -7.96
C GLY A 308 6.85 -23.37 -8.84
N GLY A 309 7.08 -24.64 -8.51
CA GLY A 309 8.08 -25.47 -9.19
C GLY A 309 9.50 -24.87 -9.11
N PRO A 310 10.44 -25.27 -9.99
CA PRO A 310 11.79 -24.74 -9.91
C PRO A 310 11.93 -23.30 -10.41
N THR A 311 11.02 -22.78 -11.24
CA THR A 311 11.18 -21.45 -11.89
C THR A 311 9.87 -20.74 -12.26
N SER A 312 8.68 -21.28 -11.97
CA SER A 312 7.43 -20.67 -12.46
C SER A 312 6.94 -19.60 -11.50
N VAL A 313 6.53 -18.46 -12.06
CA VAL A 313 5.82 -17.41 -11.32
C VAL A 313 4.49 -17.15 -12.02
N SER A 314 3.42 -17.02 -11.25
CA SER A 314 2.11 -16.60 -11.75
C SER A 314 1.40 -15.65 -10.80
N LEU A 315 0.74 -14.67 -11.38
CA LEU A 315 -0.08 -13.66 -10.74
C LEU A 315 -1.46 -13.71 -11.37
N LYS A 316 -2.50 -13.83 -10.55
CA LYS A 316 -3.89 -13.82 -11.01
C LYS A 316 -4.65 -12.68 -10.36
N ASN A 317 -5.51 -12.04 -11.13
CA ASN A 317 -6.35 -10.96 -10.63
C ASN A 317 -7.30 -11.46 -9.54
N LYS A 318 -7.62 -10.59 -8.59
CA LYS A 318 -8.56 -10.83 -7.50
C LYS A 318 -9.41 -9.58 -7.29
N VAL A 319 -10.72 -9.77 -7.13
CA VAL A 319 -11.61 -8.69 -6.68
C VAL A 319 -11.33 -8.35 -5.21
N ASN A 320 -11.10 -9.38 -4.42
CA ASN A 320 -10.77 -9.38 -3.00
C ASN A 320 -10.06 -10.70 -2.67
N TRP A 321 -9.24 -10.71 -1.61
CA TRP A 321 -8.59 -11.92 -1.10
C TRP A 321 -8.13 -11.71 0.35
N VAL A 322 -7.90 -12.81 1.08
CA VAL A 322 -7.50 -12.78 2.50
C VAL A 322 -6.02 -13.13 2.62
N PRO A 323 -5.15 -12.24 3.13
CA PRO A 323 -3.74 -12.55 3.35
C PRO A 323 -3.49 -13.56 4.47
N ASN A 324 -4.46 -13.75 5.38
CA ASN A 324 -4.46 -14.78 6.44
C ASN A 324 -3.30 -14.70 7.47
N LEU A 325 -2.73 -13.50 7.68
CA LEU A 325 -1.65 -13.30 8.66
C LEU A 325 -2.02 -13.62 10.11
N LEU A 326 -3.29 -13.43 10.49
CA LEU A 326 -3.74 -13.58 11.87
C LEU A 326 -4.30 -14.97 12.17
N GLY A 327 -4.71 -15.72 11.13
CA GLY A 327 -5.15 -17.11 11.24
C GLY A 327 -4.01 -18.12 11.09
N GLY A 328 -2.89 -17.70 10.50
CA GLY A 328 -1.77 -18.56 10.11
C GLY A 328 -2.08 -19.38 8.86
N GLY A 329 -1.04 -19.79 8.14
CA GLY A 329 -1.14 -20.58 6.93
C GLY A 329 -1.13 -19.75 5.65
N VAL A 330 -1.53 -20.40 4.55
CA VAL A 330 -1.54 -19.75 3.23
C VAL A 330 -2.68 -18.74 3.09
N TRP A 331 -2.52 -17.78 2.19
CA TRP A 331 -3.59 -16.87 1.79
C TRP A 331 -4.81 -17.65 1.25
N THR A 332 -6.00 -17.04 1.30
CA THR A 332 -7.23 -17.64 0.73
C THR A 332 -7.91 -16.71 -0.26
N GLU A 333 -8.71 -17.32 -1.15
CA GLU A 333 -9.60 -16.58 -2.04
C GLU A 333 -10.50 -15.61 -1.28
N GLY A 334 -10.99 -14.59 -2.00
CA GLY A 334 -11.98 -13.66 -1.46
C GLY A 334 -13.24 -14.37 -0.98
N ILE A 335 -13.79 -13.89 0.12
CA ILE A 335 -14.99 -14.47 0.71
C ILE A 335 -16.21 -14.06 -0.11
N THR A 336 -17.22 -14.94 -0.15
CA THR A 336 -18.50 -14.61 -0.79
C THR A 336 -19.14 -13.42 -0.07
N GLU A 337 -19.65 -12.45 -0.82
CA GLU A 337 -20.22 -11.22 -0.28
C GLU A 337 -21.72 -11.13 -0.57
N THR A 338 -22.49 -10.58 0.38
CA THR A 338 -23.87 -10.11 0.14
C THR A 338 -23.84 -8.63 -0.20
N SER A 339 -24.58 -8.23 -1.23
CA SER A 339 -24.68 -6.83 -1.64
C SER A 339 -25.88 -6.13 -0.98
N TYR A 340 -25.67 -4.89 -0.55
CA TYR A 340 -26.71 -3.99 -0.03
C TYR A 340 -26.66 -2.69 -0.82
N GLU A 341 -27.72 -2.39 -1.58
CA GLU A 341 -27.80 -1.19 -2.42
C GLU A 341 -27.95 0.07 -1.55
N GLY A 342 -27.25 1.14 -1.93
CA GLY A 342 -27.25 2.41 -1.22
C GLY A 342 -28.61 3.10 -1.29
N GLU A 343 -29.23 3.12 -2.46
CA GLU A 343 -30.56 3.70 -2.68
C GLU A 343 -31.71 2.92 -2.02
N ALA A 344 -31.46 1.67 -1.61
CA ALA A 344 -32.42 0.89 -0.81
C ALA A 344 -32.33 1.23 0.69
N GLY A 345 -31.29 1.95 1.12
CA GLY A 345 -31.15 2.42 2.49
C GLY A 345 -32.05 3.61 2.83
N GLN A 346 -32.15 3.91 4.12
CA GLN A 346 -32.93 5.03 4.63
C GLN A 346 -32.14 6.34 4.50
N ALA A 347 -32.68 7.28 3.73
CA ALA A 347 -32.19 8.65 3.69
C ALA A 347 -32.60 9.45 4.93
N GLY A 348 -31.69 10.30 5.40
CA GLY A 348 -31.92 11.33 6.42
C GLY A 348 -31.38 12.69 5.97
N GLY A 349 -31.89 13.77 6.55
CA GLY A 349 -31.54 15.13 6.13
C GLY A 349 -31.86 15.38 4.65
N ALA A 350 -30.90 15.93 3.92
CA ALA A 350 -31.03 16.18 2.47
C ALA A 350 -30.60 15.00 1.57
N ALA A 351 -30.18 13.86 2.13
CA ALA A 351 -29.82 12.70 1.34
C ALA A 351 -31.01 12.22 0.50
N LYS A 352 -30.72 11.76 -0.72
CA LYS A 352 -31.74 11.28 -1.65
C LYS A 352 -31.13 10.38 -2.72
N THR A 353 -31.96 9.53 -3.30
CA THR A 353 -31.59 8.76 -4.49
C THR A 353 -31.23 9.70 -5.64
N VAL A 354 -30.10 9.44 -6.28
CA VAL A 354 -29.59 10.14 -7.45
C VAL A 354 -29.36 9.16 -8.58
N SER A 355 -29.46 9.64 -9.82
CA SER A 355 -29.10 8.83 -10.99
C SER A 355 -27.59 8.68 -11.08
N CYS A 356 -27.14 7.46 -11.33
CA CYS A 356 -25.75 7.11 -11.55
C CYS A 356 -25.68 5.98 -12.58
N ASN A 357 -25.36 6.31 -13.84
CA ASN A 357 -25.44 5.35 -14.95
C ASN A 357 -24.54 4.12 -14.77
N ASP A 358 -23.39 4.29 -14.13
CA ASP A 358 -22.40 3.22 -13.92
C ASP A 358 -22.59 2.49 -12.57
N CYS A 359 -23.56 2.93 -11.75
CA CYS A 359 -23.93 2.28 -10.50
C CYS A 359 -24.85 1.08 -10.74
N SER A 360 -24.88 0.15 -9.78
CA SER A 360 -25.85 -0.94 -9.75
C SER A 360 -27.26 -0.36 -9.83
N GLY A 361 -28.12 -0.96 -10.65
CA GLY A 361 -29.50 -0.47 -10.81
C GLY A 361 -29.64 0.96 -11.39
N GLY A 362 -28.55 1.61 -11.82
CA GLY A 362 -28.55 2.96 -12.38
C GLY A 362 -28.75 4.09 -11.36
N ASN A 363 -28.68 3.78 -10.05
CA ASN A 363 -28.94 4.72 -8.97
C ASN A 363 -27.90 4.60 -7.86
N ALA A 364 -27.84 5.62 -7.01
CA ALA A 364 -27.05 5.65 -5.79
C ALA A 364 -27.75 6.51 -4.74
N MET A 365 -27.36 6.39 -3.48
CA MET A 365 -27.73 7.40 -2.47
C MET A 365 -26.74 8.55 -2.49
N GLY A 366 -27.19 9.74 -2.87
CA GLY A 366 -26.39 10.94 -2.92
C GLY A 366 -26.79 11.98 -1.88
N TYR A 367 -26.17 13.17 -1.98
CA TYR A 367 -26.39 14.28 -1.04
C TYR A 367 -26.08 13.92 0.42
N ILE A 368 -25.13 13.00 0.64
CA ILE A 368 -24.60 12.68 1.97
C ILE A 368 -23.70 13.83 2.42
N GLY A 369 -23.86 14.25 3.68
CA GLY A 369 -23.19 15.42 4.25
C GLY A 369 -23.79 16.74 3.76
N GLY A 370 -22.92 17.71 3.50
CA GLY A 370 -23.33 19.05 3.08
C GLY A 370 -23.99 19.89 4.19
N PRO A 371 -24.50 21.09 3.85
CA PRO A 371 -25.04 22.05 4.82
C PRO A 371 -26.29 21.53 5.54
N ASP A 372 -27.08 20.67 4.89
CA ASP A 372 -28.32 20.11 5.43
C ASP A 372 -28.12 18.72 6.06
N SER A 373 -26.86 18.34 6.32
CA SER A 373 -26.48 17.12 7.05
C SER A 373 -27.16 15.85 6.54
N GLY A 374 -27.09 15.60 5.22
CA GLY A 374 -27.64 14.38 4.63
C GLY A 374 -26.94 13.13 5.17
N THR A 375 -27.71 12.06 5.39
CA THR A 375 -27.20 10.78 5.90
C THR A 375 -27.81 9.61 5.17
N LEU A 376 -27.05 8.53 5.02
CA LEU A 376 -27.55 7.23 4.57
C LEU A 376 -27.46 6.24 5.72
N THR A 377 -28.54 5.52 6.02
CA THR A 377 -28.52 4.36 6.92
C THR A 377 -28.90 3.10 6.16
N ILE A 378 -28.00 2.12 6.11
CA ILE A 378 -28.28 0.78 5.60
C ILE A 378 -28.41 -0.16 6.80
N SER A 379 -29.56 -0.81 6.94
CA SER A 379 -29.91 -1.67 8.08
C SER A 379 -30.15 -3.11 7.64
N GLY A 380 -30.28 -4.01 8.61
CA GLY A 380 -30.56 -5.43 8.34
C GLY A 380 -29.36 -6.15 7.71
N ILE A 381 -28.16 -5.64 7.94
CA ILE A 381 -26.93 -6.26 7.45
C ILE A 381 -26.63 -7.48 8.31
N THR A 382 -26.48 -8.63 7.65
CA THR A 382 -26.19 -9.92 8.27
C THR A 382 -24.87 -10.49 7.75
N THR A 383 -24.24 -11.31 8.58
CA THR A 383 -23.03 -12.09 8.28
C THR A 383 -23.08 -13.39 9.11
N GLN A 384 -22.46 -14.48 8.67
CA GLN A 384 -22.59 -15.77 9.37
C GLN A 384 -21.78 -15.80 10.67
N LYS A 385 -20.71 -15.01 10.77
CA LYS A 385 -19.84 -14.93 11.94
C LYS A 385 -19.60 -13.50 12.37
N ALA A 386 -19.91 -13.22 13.64
CA ALA A 386 -19.54 -11.96 14.25
C ALA A 386 -18.01 -11.80 14.31
N GLY A 387 -17.52 -10.59 14.03
CA GLY A 387 -16.10 -10.29 14.07
C GLY A 387 -15.69 -9.11 13.21
N THR A 388 -14.39 -8.78 13.27
CA THR A 388 -13.82 -7.74 12.41
C THR A 388 -13.67 -8.25 10.98
N THR A 389 -14.20 -7.51 10.01
CA THR A 389 -14.14 -7.84 8.59
C THR A 389 -13.91 -6.61 7.70
N THR A 390 -13.48 -6.83 6.46
CA THR A 390 -13.39 -5.79 5.42
C THR A 390 -14.68 -5.75 4.60
N ILE A 391 -15.36 -4.61 4.62
CA ILE A 391 -16.53 -4.27 3.81
C ILE A 391 -16.07 -3.43 2.61
N ARG A 392 -16.47 -3.83 1.41
CA ARG A 392 -16.17 -3.10 0.17
C ARG A 392 -17.30 -2.14 -0.15
N ILE A 393 -16.98 -0.86 -0.31
CA ILE A 393 -17.94 0.20 -0.59
C ILE A 393 -17.76 0.64 -2.05
N ARG A 394 -18.77 0.44 -2.88
CA ARG A 394 -18.84 1.04 -4.21
C ARG A 394 -19.46 2.42 -4.11
N TYR A 395 -18.89 3.37 -4.83
CA TYR A 395 -19.31 4.76 -4.74
C TYR A 395 -18.99 5.53 -6.02
N ALA A 396 -19.70 6.64 -6.24
CA ALA A 396 -19.35 7.65 -7.20
C ALA A 396 -18.83 8.92 -6.50
N ASN A 397 -17.74 9.47 -7.03
CA ASN A 397 -17.24 10.79 -6.69
C ASN A 397 -16.86 11.50 -8.00
N GLY A 398 -17.75 12.38 -8.46
CA GLY A 398 -17.56 13.14 -9.70
C GLY A 398 -16.59 14.31 -9.57
N ASP A 399 -16.12 14.64 -8.36
CA ASP A 399 -15.19 15.76 -8.16
C ASP A 399 -13.77 15.37 -8.60
N SER A 400 -12.94 16.37 -8.86
CA SER A 400 -11.49 16.19 -9.07
C SER A 400 -10.70 16.02 -7.78
N SER A 401 -11.37 16.04 -6.62
CA SER A 401 -10.76 15.94 -5.29
C SER A 401 -11.38 14.82 -4.47
N THR A 402 -10.64 14.33 -3.47
CA THR A 402 -11.11 13.31 -2.53
C THR A 402 -12.28 13.85 -1.71
N ARG A 403 -13.40 13.12 -1.69
CA ARG A 403 -14.48 13.34 -0.71
C ARG A 403 -14.26 12.47 0.53
N TYR A 404 -14.92 12.86 1.62
CA TYR A 404 -14.84 12.15 2.89
C TYR A 404 -16.24 11.92 3.46
N ALA A 405 -16.43 10.79 4.11
CA ALA A 405 -17.60 10.52 4.93
C ALA A 405 -17.15 9.90 6.25
N ASN A 406 -17.87 10.24 7.33
CA ASN A 406 -17.81 9.48 8.57
C ASN A 406 -18.72 8.27 8.38
N VAL A 407 -18.21 7.07 8.70
CA VAL A 407 -18.95 5.83 8.58
C VAL A 407 -19.02 5.17 9.94
N ARG A 408 -20.24 4.99 10.46
CA ARG A 408 -20.53 4.38 11.74
C ARG A 408 -21.15 3.00 11.51
N VAL A 409 -20.66 2.00 12.25
CA VAL A 409 -21.21 0.65 12.26
C VAL A 409 -21.79 0.38 13.64
N ASN A 410 -23.10 0.11 13.70
CA ASN A 410 -23.86 -0.02 14.94
C ASN A 410 -23.63 1.21 15.86
N ASP A 411 -23.47 0.98 17.17
CA ASP A 411 -23.21 2.03 18.16
C ASP A 411 -21.71 2.36 18.32
N ARG A 412 -20.86 1.95 17.38
CA ARG A 412 -19.40 2.19 17.46
C ARG A 412 -19.05 3.61 17.01
N PRO A 413 -17.90 4.16 17.43
CA PRO A 413 -17.43 5.45 16.92
C PRO A 413 -17.30 5.45 15.39
N ALA A 414 -17.66 6.57 14.76
CA ALA A 414 -17.52 6.71 13.32
C ALA A 414 -16.03 6.71 12.92
N VAL A 415 -15.75 6.11 11.76
CA VAL A 415 -14.43 6.15 11.11
C VAL A 415 -14.53 7.08 9.91
N LYS A 416 -13.61 8.03 9.80
CA LYS A 416 -13.48 8.88 8.61
C LYS A 416 -12.89 8.06 7.47
N LEU A 417 -13.60 7.95 6.35
CA LEU A 417 -13.13 7.29 5.14
C LEU A 417 -12.90 8.29 4.01
N ALA A 418 -11.85 8.03 3.22
CA ALA A 418 -11.57 8.72 1.97
C ALA A 418 -12.27 8.03 0.79
N PHE A 419 -12.70 8.84 -0.17
CA PHE A 419 -13.34 8.42 -1.41
C PHE A 419 -12.71 9.20 -2.57
N LEU A 420 -11.71 8.59 -3.22
CA LEU A 420 -11.00 9.19 -4.35
C LEU A 420 -11.93 9.50 -5.53
N PRO A 421 -11.60 10.46 -6.42
CA PRO A 421 -12.34 10.70 -7.66
C PRO A 421 -12.62 9.41 -8.45
N SER A 422 -13.88 9.16 -8.80
CA SER A 422 -14.29 7.98 -9.59
C SER A 422 -14.34 8.25 -11.10
N ARG A 423 -14.18 9.52 -11.51
CA ARG A 423 -13.98 9.96 -12.91
C ARG A 423 -15.06 9.51 -13.88
N GLY A 424 -16.31 9.71 -13.49
CA GLY A 424 -17.47 9.35 -14.31
C GLY A 424 -17.89 7.88 -14.19
N GLY A 425 -17.08 7.02 -13.55
CA GLY A 425 -17.47 5.67 -13.19
C GLY A 425 -17.70 5.48 -11.69
N VAL A 426 -17.55 4.23 -11.23
CA VAL A 426 -17.73 3.84 -9.83
C VAL A 426 -16.43 3.30 -9.25
N GLY A 427 -15.98 3.92 -8.16
CA GLY A 427 -14.78 3.54 -7.40
C GLY A 427 -15.05 2.44 -6.39
N SER A 428 -14.01 2.07 -5.64
CA SER A 428 -14.15 1.21 -4.46
C SER A 428 -13.37 1.82 -3.30
N SER A 429 -13.96 1.82 -2.13
CA SER A 429 -13.30 2.14 -0.86
C SER A 429 -13.46 0.96 0.09
N THR A 430 -12.65 0.92 1.13
CA THR A 430 -12.62 -0.18 2.10
C THR A 430 -12.94 0.34 3.50
N LEU A 431 -13.80 -0.39 4.20
CA LEU A 431 -14.12 -0.17 5.60
C LEU A 431 -13.76 -1.44 6.36
N VAL A 432 -12.91 -1.35 7.37
CA VAL A 432 -12.70 -2.44 8.31
C VAL A 432 -13.53 -2.16 9.56
N ALA A 433 -14.47 -3.04 9.87
CA ALA A 433 -15.41 -2.85 10.96
C ALA A 433 -15.78 -4.18 11.63
N ASP A 434 -16.23 -4.09 12.87
CA ASP A 434 -16.79 -5.21 13.60
C ASP A 434 -18.27 -5.35 13.26
N LEU A 435 -18.68 -6.55 12.85
CA LEU A 435 -20.07 -6.93 12.63
C LEU A 435 -20.53 -7.96 13.66
N GLU A 436 -21.80 -7.88 14.03
CA GLU A 436 -22.54 -8.95 14.71
C GLU A 436 -23.16 -9.88 13.66
N THR A 437 -23.72 -11.04 14.04
CA THR A 437 -24.28 -11.98 13.04
C THR A 437 -25.53 -11.44 12.33
N SER A 438 -26.30 -10.57 12.98
CA SER A 438 -27.50 -9.96 12.38
C SER A 438 -27.69 -8.53 12.82
N ASP A 439 -28.64 -7.86 12.16
CA ASP A 439 -29.17 -6.55 12.54
C ASP A 439 -28.11 -5.44 12.62
N ASN A 440 -27.03 -5.57 11.86
CA ASN A 440 -26.05 -4.51 11.76
C ASN A 440 -26.63 -3.32 10.99
N THR A 441 -26.20 -2.14 11.39
CA THR A 441 -26.49 -0.88 10.71
C THR A 441 -25.19 -0.19 10.32
N ILE A 442 -25.15 0.36 9.11
CA ILE A 442 -24.04 1.17 8.62
C ILE A 442 -24.58 2.53 8.22
N VAL A 443 -24.07 3.57 8.87
CA VAL A 443 -24.50 4.95 8.66
C VAL A 443 -23.37 5.75 8.02
N PHE A 444 -23.66 6.42 6.92
CA PHE A 444 -22.77 7.38 6.27
C PHE A 444 -23.25 8.80 6.57
N GLU A 445 -22.34 9.65 7.04
CA GLU A 445 -22.59 11.06 7.36
C GLU A 445 -21.44 11.95 6.85
N GLY A 446 -21.72 13.25 6.68
CA GLY A 446 -20.72 14.22 6.23
C GLY A 446 -19.59 14.42 7.23
N VAL A 447 -18.48 14.98 6.75
CA VAL A 447 -17.32 15.37 7.58
C VAL A 447 -17.16 16.87 7.51
N ASP A 448 -17.15 17.55 8.67
CA ASP A 448 -16.91 19.00 8.78
C ASP A 448 -17.80 19.86 7.85
N GLY A 449 -19.05 19.45 7.64
CA GLY A 449 -20.01 20.12 6.74
C GLY A 449 -19.77 19.88 5.25
N GLY A 450 -18.75 19.09 4.88
CA GLY A 450 -18.45 18.70 3.51
C GLY A 450 -19.40 17.64 2.95
N TRP A 451 -19.44 17.55 1.62
CA TRP A 451 -20.17 16.51 0.90
C TRP A 451 -19.41 15.18 0.90
N GLY A 452 -20.13 14.10 1.18
CA GLY A 452 -19.67 12.73 0.99
C GLY A 452 -19.82 12.27 -0.47
N PRO A 453 -19.36 11.05 -0.79
CA PRO A 453 -19.59 10.44 -2.10
C PRO A 453 -21.08 10.05 -2.26
N ASP A 454 -21.47 9.72 -3.48
CA ASP A 454 -22.73 9.01 -3.72
C ASP A 454 -22.47 7.50 -3.51
N ILE A 455 -23.23 6.84 -2.65
CA ILE A 455 -23.04 5.43 -2.29
C ILE A 455 -23.87 4.55 -3.22
N ASP A 456 -23.18 3.74 -4.03
CA ASP A 456 -23.76 2.74 -4.94
C ASP A 456 -24.21 1.52 -4.13
N ARG A 457 -23.25 0.80 -3.54
CA ARG A 457 -23.55 -0.44 -2.81
C ARG A 457 -22.44 -0.87 -1.87
N LEU A 458 -22.83 -1.63 -0.85
CA LEU A 458 -21.90 -2.32 0.04
C LEU A 458 -21.81 -3.78 -0.36
N PHE A 459 -20.62 -4.36 -0.30
CA PHE A 459 -20.42 -5.80 -0.28
C PHE A 459 -19.91 -6.21 1.09
N VAL A 460 -20.70 -7.03 1.78
CA VAL A 460 -20.42 -7.49 3.14
C VAL A 460 -20.09 -8.98 3.09
N PRO A 461 -18.93 -9.41 3.62
CA PRO A 461 -18.56 -10.83 3.66
C PRO A 461 -19.59 -11.65 4.43
N VAL A 462 -19.92 -12.83 3.88
CA VAL A 462 -20.96 -13.71 4.41
C VAL A 462 -20.45 -14.62 5.52
N GLU A 463 -19.14 -14.78 5.69
CA GLU A 463 -18.54 -15.74 6.64
C GLU A 463 -18.89 -15.57 8.11
#